data_AF-A0A2M6WLL5-F1
#
_entry.id   AF-A0A2M6WLL5-F1
#
_cell.length_a   1.000
_cell.length_b   1.000
_cell.length_c   1.000
_cell.angle_alpha   90.00
_cell.angle_beta   90.00
_cell.angle_gamma   90.00
#
_symmetry.space_group_name_H-M   'P 1'
#
loop_
_entity.id
_entity.type
_entity.pdbx_description
1 polymer ?
#
loop_
_entity_poly.entity_id
_entity_poly.type
_entity_poly.pdbx_seq_one_letter_code
_entity_poly.pdbx_strand_id
1 'polypeptide(L)'
;NTLAGVYYESFAGDAAGEYVLPALARDFKIFGAQMKAWQEEKIFTISAKTTKAEVKTRRNNAGPAAAEEQNISFDVNLAVKPEIFNQR
;
A
#
# COMPACT_ATOMS: atom_id res chain seq x y z
N ASN A 1 2.15 6.16 -7.44
CA ASN A 1 0.84 5.49 -7.58
C ASN A 1 0.18 5.31 -6.22
N THR A 2 -0.30 6.40 -5.61
CA THR A 2 -1.08 6.30 -4.36
C THR A 2 -2.46 6.85 -4.62
N LEU A 3 -3.49 6.01 -4.46
CA LEU A 3 -4.87 6.40 -4.66
C LEU A 3 -5.41 7.12 -3.42
N ALA A 4 -6.40 7.98 -3.62
CA ALA A 4 -7.10 8.63 -2.51
C ALA A 4 -7.72 7.57 -1.59
N GLY A 5 -7.51 7.72 -0.28
CA GLY A 5 -7.93 6.75 0.72
C GLY A 5 -6.95 5.60 0.96
N VAL A 6 -5.74 5.67 0.40
CA VAL A 6 -4.60 4.82 0.77
C VAL A 6 -3.57 5.65 1.53
N TYR A 7 -3.07 5.09 2.62
CA TYR A 7 -2.02 5.65 3.45
C TYR A 7 -0.90 4.62 3.62
N TYR A 8 0.34 5.01 3.34
CA TYR A 8 1.51 4.16 3.59
C TYR A 8 2.11 4.52 4.94
N GLU A 9 2.26 3.52 5.82
CA GLU A 9 2.75 3.74 7.19
C GLU A 9 4.27 3.82 7.25
N SER A 10 4.95 3.04 6.41
CA SER A 10 6.40 3.06 6.28
C SER A 10 6.85 2.56 4.91
N PHE A 11 8.14 2.72 4.65
CA PHE A 11 8.78 2.28 3.42
C PHE A 11 10.09 1.58 3.81
N ALA A 12 10.17 0.28 3.55
CA ALA A 12 11.36 -0.52 3.81
C ALA A 12 11.76 -1.25 2.53
N GLY A 13 13.03 -1.17 2.14
CA GLY A 13 13.55 -1.89 0.99
C GLY A 13 15.01 -1.54 0.69
N ASP A 14 15.49 -2.00 -0.45
CA ASP A 14 16.90 -1.91 -0.82
C ASP A 14 17.13 -1.48 -2.29
N ALA A 15 18.41 -1.25 -2.62
CA ALA A 15 18.84 -0.91 -3.97
C ALA A 15 18.76 -2.11 -4.94
N ALA A 16 18.50 -3.32 -4.45
CA ALA A 16 18.22 -4.49 -5.29
C ALA A 16 16.76 -4.48 -5.80
N GLY A 17 15.95 -3.51 -5.37
CA GLY A 17 14.62 -3.28 -5.89
C GLY A 17 13.51 -4.01 -5.12
N GLU A 18 13.80 -4.56 -3.95
CA GLU A 18 12.81 -5.23 -3.12
C GLU A 18 12.29 -4.30 -2.04
N TYR A 19 10.96 -4.12 -1.98
CA TYR A 19 10.30 -3.22 -1.05
C TYR A 19 9.10 -3.87 -0.38
N VAL A 20 8.93 -3.59 0.90
CA VAL A 20 7.73 -3.90 1.68
C VAL A 20 7.14 -2.59 2.20
N LEU A 21 5.92 -2.31 1.77
CA LEU A 21 5.21 -1.06 2.06
C LEU A 21 3.95 -1.37 2.88
N PRO A 22 4.02 -1.31 4.22
CA PRO A 22 2.84 -1.38 5.06
C PRO A 22 1.89 -0.24 4.73
N ALA A 23 0.62 -0.58 4.50
CA ALA A 23 -0.39 0.34 4.03
C ALA A 23 -1.75 0.10 4.68
N LEU A 24 -2.55 1.17 4.69
CA LEU A 24 -3.95 1.19 5.08
C LEU A 24 -4.78 1.72 3.93
N ALA A 25 -5.85 1.03 3.59
CA ALA A 25 -6.88 1.52 2.67
C ALA A 25 -8.17 1.74 3.44
N ARG A 26 -8.92 2.78 3.07
CA ARG A 26 -10.21 3.10 3.70
C ARG A 26 -11.24 1.99 3.58
N ASP A 27 -11.19 1.20 2.51
CA ASP A 27 -12.13 0.12 2.26
C ASP A 27 -11.53 -0.90 1.27
N PHE A 28 -12.21 -2.04 1.10
CA PHE A 28 -11.76 -3.11 0.22
C PHE A 28 -11.72 -2.70 -1.26
N LYS A 29 -12.59 -1.78 -1.70
CA LYS A 29 -12.62 -1.30 -3.08
C LYS A 29 -11.37 -0.46 -3.37
N ILE A 30 -11.00 0.43 -2.47
CA ILE A 30 -9.78 1.25 -2.56
C ILE A 30 -8.53 0.36 -2.48
N PHE A 31 -8.51 -0.62 -1.57
CA PHE A 31 -7.45 -1.63 -1.50
C PHE A 31 -7.25 -2.35 -2.85
N GLY A 32 -8.32 -2.91 -3.43
CA GLY A 32 -8.25 -3.62 -4.70
C GLY A 32 -7.80 -2.73 -5.86
N ALA A 33 -8.31 -1.49 -5.92
CA ALA A 33 -7.90 -0.52 -6.93
C ALA A 33 -6.41 -0.16 -6.81
N GLN A 34 -5.91 0.00 -5.59
CA GLN A 34 -4.50 0.32 -5.34
C GLN A 34 -3.57 -0.82 -5.76
N MET A 35 -3.94 -2.07 -5.45
CA MET A 35 -3.14 -3.23 -5.87
C MET A 35 -3.16 -3.42 -7.37
N LYS A 36 -4.32 -3.21 -8.01
CA LYS A 36 -4.43 -3.21 -9.47
C LYS A 36 -3.53 -2.15 -10.10
N ALA A 37 -3.53 -0.92 -9.58
CA ALA A 37 -2.67 0.15 -10.09
C ALA A 37 -1.17 -0.21 -10.03
N TRP A 38 -0.72 -0.87 -8.96
CA TRP A 38 0.66 -1.37 -8.87
C TRP A 38 0.95 -2.52 -9.83
N GLN A 39 -0.03 -3.40 -10.07
CA GLN A 39 0.13 -4.52 -11.00
C GLN A 39 0.11 -4.06 -12.47
N GLU A 40 -0.58 -2.97 -12.78
CA GLU A 40 -0.67 -2.39 -14.14
C GLU A 40 0.48 -1.43 -14.45
N GLU A 41 1.17 -0.90 -13.44
CA GLU A 41 2.42 -0.16 -13.62
C GLU A 41 3.49 -1.15 -14.14
N LYS A 42 3.96 -0.99 -15.38
CA LYS A 42 4.97 -1.88 -16.00
C LYS A 42 6.28 -1.18 -16.34
N ILE A 43 6.34 0.13 -16.17
CA ILE A 43 7.51 0.93 -16.51
C ILE A 43 8.62 0.59 -15.53
N PHE A 44 8.34 0.59 -14.23
CA PHE A 44 9.34 0.40 -13.18
C PHE A 44 9.07 -0.81 -12.30
N THR A 45 7.83 -1.26 -12.20
CA THR A 45 7.43 -2.39 -11.36
C THR A 45 7.63 -3.72 -12.09
N ILE A 46 8.39 -4.62 -11.49
CA ILE A 46 8.54 -6.02 -11.92
C ILE A 46 7.33 -6.82 -11.40
N SER A 47 7.02 -6.68 -10.12
CA SER A 47 5.87 -7.35 -9.51
C SER A 47 5.31 -6.58 -8.32
N ALA A 48 4.02 -6.75 -8.07
CA ALA A 48 3.34 -6.21 -6.90
C ALA A 48 2.41 -7.28 -6.31
N LYS A 49 2.66 -7.64 -5.06
CA LYS A 49 1.90 -8.65 -4.31
C LYS A 49 1.44 -8.09 -2.98
N THR A 50 0.41 -8.71 -2.42
CA THR A 50 -0.07 -8.37 -1.08
C THR A 50 0.18 -9.51 -0.11
N THR A 51 0.59 -9.18 1.10
CA THR A 51 0.57 -10.08 2.26
C THR A 51 -0.14 -9.41 3.43
N LYS A 52 -0.53 -10.21 4.44
CA LYS A 52 -1.12 -9.73 5.70
C LYS A 52 -2.32 -8.78 5.53
N ALA A 53 -3.15 -9.00 4.50
CA ALA A 53 -4.36 -8.20 4.31
C ALA A 53 -5.39 -8.57 5.39
N GLU A 54 -5.77 -7.59 6.22
CA GLU A 54 -6.72 -7.76 7.31
C GLU A 54 -7.60 -6.52 7.49
N VAL A 55 -8.85 -6.71 7.94
CA VAL A 55 -9.75 -5.61 8.29
C VAL A 55 -9.42 -5.13 9.70
N LYS A 56 -9.11 -3.84 9.86
CA LYS A 56 -8.93 -3.17 11.15
C LYS A 56 -10.04 -2.15 11.37
N THR A 57 -10.84 -2.37 12.41
CA THR A 57 -11.76 -1.35 12.91
C THR A 57 -10.97 -0.38 13.79
N ARG A 58 -10.80 0.86 13.34
CA ARG A 58 -10.28 1.94 14.19
C ARG A 58 -11.45 2.72 14.78
N ARG A 59 -11.46 2.85 16.10
CA ARG A 59 -12.30 3.83 16.80
C ARG A 59 -11.54 5.15 16.85
N ASN A 60 -12.04 6.15 16.16
CA ASN A 60 -11.56 7.51 16.34
C ASN A 60 -12.24 8.10 17.59
N ASN A 61 -11.49 8.28 18.67
CA ASN A 61 -11.97 8.89 19.92
C ASN A 61 -12.14 10.43 19.82
N ALA A 62 -12.39 10.96 18.61
CA ALA A 62 -12.56 12.38 18.37
C ALA A 62 -14.02 12.81 18.59
N GLY A 63 -14.42 12.94 19.85
CA GLY A 63 -15.69 13.57 20.25
C GLY A 63 -16.90 12.64 20.35
N PRO A 64 -18.10 13.19 20.65
CA PRO A 64 -19.29 12.44 21.06
C PRO A 64 -19.92 11.54 19.97
N ALA A 65 -19.43 11.62 18.73
CA ALA A 65 -19.77 10.70 17.66
C ALA A 65 -18.53 9.88 17.29
N ALA A 66 -18.20 8.89 18.11
CA ALA A 66 -17.18 7.90 17.78
C ALA A 66 -17.64 7.11 16.55
N ALA A 67 -17.13 7.46 15.36
CA ALA A 67 -17.32 6.67 14.16
C ALA A 67 -16.35 5.47 14.21
N GLU A 68 -16.89 4.27 14.07
CA GLU A 68 -16.09 3.08 13.78
C GLU A 68 -15.75 3.08 12.29
N GLU A 69 -14.47 3.27 11.96
CA GLU A 69 -13.99 3.16 10.58
C GLU A 69 -13.35 1.79 10.38
N GLN A 70 -13.85 1.04 9.39
CA GLN A 70 -13.26 -0.22 8.97
C GLN A 70 -12.26 0.05 7.85
N ASN A 71 -10.97 -0.05 8.16
CA ASN A 71 -9.89 0.08 7.18
C ASN A 71 -9.31 -1.31 6.84
N ILE A 72 -8.66 -1.43 5.70
CA ILE A 72 -7.91 -2.63 5.31
C ILE A 72 -6.43 -2.35 5.54
N SER A 73 -5.79 -3.08 6.45
CA SER A 73 -4.35 -3.08 6.66
C SER A 73 -3.72 -4.14 5.78
N PHE A 74 -2.62 -3.83 5.10
CA PHE A 74 -1.96 -4.78 4.20
C PHE A 74 -0.50 -4.39 3.93
N ASP A 75 0.33 -5.36 3.59
CA ASP A 75 1.70 -5.13 3.12
C ASP A 75 1.71 -5.19 1.58
N VAL A 76 2.20 -4.14 0.93
CA VAL A 76 2.55 -4.19 -0.51
C VAL A 76 3.99 -4.67 -0.65
N ASN A 77 4.17 -5.85 -1.20
CA ASN A 77 5.47 -6.40 -1.54
C ASN A 77 5.74 -6.05 -3.00
N LEU A 78 6.63 -5.09 -3.22
CA LEU A 78 6.93 -4.50 -4.51
C LEU A 78 8.33 -4.91 -4.93
N ALA A 79 8.45 -5.49 -6.13
CA ALA A 79 9.72 -5.66 -6.81
C ALA A 79 9.80 -4.63 -7.94
N VAL A 80 10.83 -3.80 -7.96
CA VAL A 80 11.07 -2.78 -8.99
C VAL A 80 12.37 -3.06 -9.73
N LYS A 81 12.45 -2.54 -10.95
CA LYS A 81 13.63 -2.58 -11.81
C LYS A 81 14.80 -1.85 -11.13
N PRO A 82 15.90 -2.51 -10.76
CA PRO A 82 17.04 -1.86 -10.09
C PRO A 82 17.67 -0.75 -10.94
N GLU A 83 17.48 -0.80 -12.27
CA GLU A 83 17.98 0.20 -13.22
C GLU A 83 17.46 1.61 -12.93
N ILE A 84 16.36 1.77 -12.20
CA ILE A 84 15.85 3.08 -11.77
C ILE A 84 16.81 3.80 -10.82
N PHE A 85 17.67 3.07 -10.12
CA PHE A 85 18.65 3.63 -9.17
C PHE A 85 20.02 3.88 -9.81
N ASN A 86 20.26 3.34 -11.01
CA ASN A 86 21.55 3.37 -11.71
C ASN A 86 21.58 4.37 -12.87
N GLN A 87 20.64 5.32 -12.95
CA GLN A 87 20.73 6.42 -13.90
C GLN A 87 21.85 7.39 -13.47
N ARG A 88 23.07 7.10 -13.93
CA ARG A 88 24.20 8.02 -13.97
C ARG A 88 24.40 8.53 -15.39
#